data_AF-A0A2E7A7P0-F1
#
_entry.id   AF-A0A2E7A7P0-F1
#
_cell.length_a   1.000
_cell.length_b   1.000
_cell.length_c   1.000
_cell.angle_alpha   90.00
_cell.angle_beta   90.00
_cell.angle_gamma   90.00
#
_symmetry.space_group_name_H-M   'P 1'
#
loop_
_entity.id
_entity.type
_entity.pdbx_description
1 polymer ?
#
loop_
_entity_poly.entity_id
_entity_poly.type
_entity_poly.pdbx_seq_one_letter_code
_entity_poly.pdbx_strand_id
1 'polypeptide(L)'
;MLAYFRGASIILFGSVYYRQLPYDLLGLFASRIFPLLLLGALIGGGLGIANEKKLGFRLALSAAIYSVVATLWIGVRYDIDLLGFLLRLMFDVVLLVLLLHPQSKEYRRIWFA
;
A
#
# COMPACT_ATOMS: atom_id res chain seq x y z
N MET A 1 12.73 2.45 2.37
CA MET A 1 12.37 2.77 3.77
C MET A 1 10.86 2.98 3.95
N LEU A 2 10.21 3.83 3.14
CA LEU A 2 8.78 4.13 3.28
C LEU A 2 7.85 2.90 3.16
N ALA A 3 8.10 1.96 2.25
CA ALA A 3 7.30 0.73 2.13
C ALA A 3 7.30 -0.12 3.40
N TYR A 4 8.44 -0.23 4.08
CA TYR A 4 8.56 -0.93 5.37
C TYR A 4 7.81 -0.20 6.48
N PHE A 5 7.94 1.13 6.54
CA PHE A 5 7.18 1.97 7.47
C PHE A 5 5.66 1.81 7.25
N ARG A 6 5.20 1.78 5.99
CA ARG A 6 3.79 1.48 5.67
C ARG A 6 3.38 0.09 6.16
N GLY A 7 4.19 -0.94 5.91
CA GLY A 7 3.97 -2.29 6.42
C GLY A 7 3.80 -2.32 7.95
N ALA A 8 4.70 -1.68 8.69
CA ALA A 8 4.61 -1.57 10.14
C ALA A 8 3.37 -0.79 10.60
N SER A 9 3.00 0.28 9.90
CA SER A 9 1.81 1.09 10.23
C SER A 9 0.48 0.34 10.04
N ILE A 10 0.42 -0.65 9.14
CA ILE A 10 -0.75 -1.53 8.98
C ILE A 10 -0.98 -2.35 10.25
N ILE A 11 0.11 -2.83 10.86
CA ILE A 11 0.08 -3.63 12.09
C ILE A 11 -0.28 -2.74 13.28
N LEU A 12 0.33 -1.55 13.39
CA LEU A 12 0.21 -0.67 14.55
C LEU A 12 -1.05 0.22 14.57
N PHE A 13 -1.49 0.72 13.41
CA PHE A 13 -2.46 1.82 13.32
C PHE A 13 -3.70 1.52 12.47
N GLY A 14 -4.01 0.26 12.22
CA GLY A 14 -5.35 -0.12 11.80
C GLY A 14 -5.38 -0.98 10.55
N SER A 15 -5.72 -2.24 10.80
CA SER A 15 -6.20 -3.17 9.78
C SER A 15 -7.54 -2.72 9.18
N VAL A 16 -8.31 -1.88 9.88
CA VAL A 16 -9.69 -1.49 9.49
C VAL A 16 -9.73 -0.89 8.07
N TYR A 17 -8.85 0.07 7.75
CA TYR A 17 -8.81 0.72 6.43
C TYR A 17 -8.59 -0.25 5.28
N TYR A 18 -7.68 -1.20 5.45
CA TYR A 18 -7.33 -2.18 4.41
C TYR A 18 -8.21 -3.42 4.44
N ARG A 19 -9.08 -3.54 5.45
CA ARG A 19 -10.00 -4.64 5.66
C ARG A 19 -11.41 -4.31 5.21
N GLN A 20 -11.81 -3.05 5.29
CA GLN A 20 -13.18 -2.63 5.00
C GLN A 20 -13.54 -2.77 3.52
N LEU A 21 -12.66 -2.35 2.61
CA LEU A 21 -12.90 -2.52 1.17
C LEU A 21 -13.13 -4.00 0.78
N PRO A 22 -12.26 -4.96 1.17
CA PRO A 22 -12.51 -6.36 0.89
C PRO A 22 -13.73 -6.93 1.61
N TYR A 23 -14.04 -6.42 2.81
CA TYR A 23 -15.25 -6.81 3.53
C TYR A 23 -16.51 -6.43 2.74
N ASP A 24 -16.57 -5.19 2.26
CA ASP A 24 -17.73 -4.67 1.54
C ASP A 24 -17.94 -5.35 0.17
N LEU A 25 -16.85 -5.77 -0.48
CA LEU A 25 -16.90 -6.37 -1.83
C LEU A 25 -16.98 -7.90 -1.82
N LEU A 26 -16.27 -8.57 -0.90
CA LEU A 26 -16.01 -10.01 -0.96
C LEU A 26 -16.34 -10.72 0.36
N GLY A 27 -16.74 -9.98 1.40
CA GLY A 27 -17.17 -10.52 2.68
C GLY A 27 -16.06 -10.80 3.69
N LEU A 28 -16.45 -11.44 4.80
CA LEU A 28 -15.63 -11.57 6.00
C LEU A 28 -14.31 -12.31 5.76
N PHE A 29 -14.31 -13.36 4.95
CA PHE A 29 -13.12 -14.17 4.70
C PHE A 29 -12.02 -13.35 4.00
N ALA A 30 -12.36 -12.68 2.89
CA ALA A 30 -11.44 -11.82 2.15
C ALA A 30 -10.90 -10.68 3.04
N SER A 31 -11.75 -10.11 3.88
CA SER A 31 -11.37 -9.06 4.85
C SER A 31 -10.20 -9.46 5.76
N ARG A 32 -10.05 -10.75 6.09
CA ARG A 32 -8.96 -11.24 6.96
C ARG A 32 -7.66 -11.49 6.20
N ILE A 33 -7.76 -11.86 4.93
CA ILE A 33 -6.60 -12.26 4.11
C ILE A 33 -5.93 -11.05 3.47
N PHE A 34 -6.71 -10.09 2.96
CA PHE A 34 -6.19 -8.95 2.21
C PHE A 34 -5.15 -8.11 2.97
N PRO A 35 -5.32 -7.79 4.27
CA PRO A 35 -4.29 -7.09 5.03
C PRO A 35 -2.97 -7.86 5.13
N LEU A 36 -3.02 -9.20 5.20
CA LEU A 36 -1.83 -10.07 5.22
C LEU A 36 -1.13 -10.08 3.85
N LEU A 37 -1.91 -10.17 2.77
CA LEU A 37 -1.38 -10.06 1.41
C LEU A 37 -0.75 -8.68 1.18
N LEU A 38 -1.38 -7.62 1.65
CA LEU A 38 -0.87 -6.26 1.54
C LEU A 38 0.45 -6.10 2.30
N LEU A 39 0.53 -6.64 3.52
CA LEU A 39 1.77 -6.65 4.31
C LEU A 39 2.89 -7.39 3.56
N GLY A 40 2.60 -8.59 3.06
CA GLY A 40 3.55 -9.37 2.27
C GLY A 40 4.00 -8.65 1.00
N ALA A 41 3.08 -7.96 0.31
CA ALA A 41 3.38 -7.20 -0.90
C ALA A 41 4.22 -5.94 -0.61
N LEU A 42 4.00 -5.25 0.51
CA LEU A 42 4.81 -4.08 0.90
C LEU A 42 6.22 -4.48 1.36
N ILE A 43 6.34 -5.50 2.20
CA ILE A 43 7.63 -6.01 2.67
C ILE A 43 8.38 -6.68 1.52
N GLY A 44 7.75 -7.64 0.86
CA GLY A 44 8.33 -8.37 -0.27
C GLY A 44 8.60 -7.46 -1.47
N GLY A 45 7.75 -6.48 -1.73
CA GLY A 45 7.98 -5.45 -2.74
C GLY A 45 9.18 -4.57 -2.39
N GLY A 46 9.31 -4.14 -1.13
CA GLY A 46 10.48 -3.41 -0.64
C GLY A 46 11.78 -4.21 -0.76
N LEU A 47 11.77 -5.49 -0.38
CA LEU A 47 12.91 -6.40 -0.51
C LEU A 47 13.25 -6.67 -1.98
N GLY A 48 12.24 -6.84 -2.82
CA GLY A 48 12.43 -7.06 -4.24
C GLY A 48 12.98 -5.83 -4.96
N ILE A 49 12.55 -4.61 -4.58
CA ILE A 49 13.14 -3.36 -5.06
C ILE A 49 14.61 -3.26 -4.63
N ALA A 50 14.93 -3.61 -3.38
CA ALA A 50 16.31 -3.61 -2.88
C ALA A 50 17.21 -4.64 -3.60
N ASN A 51 16.64 -5.75 -4.06
CA ASN A 51 17.32 -6.76 -4.87
C ASN A 51 17.17 -6.53 -6.39
N GLU A 52 16.76 -5.34 -6.80
CA GLU A 52 16.68 -4.92 -8.21
C GLU A 52 15.75 -5.79 -9.08
N LYS A 53 14.72 -6.40 -8.48
CA LYS A 53 13.76 -7.26 -9.17
C LYS A 53 12.56 -6.46 -9.68
N LYS A 54 12.26 -6.58 -10.98
CA LYS A 54 11.02 -6.05 -11.60
C LYS A 54 9.74 -6.51 -10.90
N LEU A 55 9.71 -7.76 -10.43
CA LEU A 55 8.56 -8.29 -9.69
C LEU A 55 8.37 -7.58 -8.34
N GLY A 56 9.45 -7.27 -7.62
CA GLY A 56 9.39 -6.50 -6.38
C GLY A 56 8.77 -5.13 -6.58
N PHE A 57 9.17 -4.45 -7.64
CA PHE A 57 8.58 -3.16 -8.03
C PHE A 57 7.07 -3.28 -8.32
N ARG A 58 6.67 -4.29 -9.10
CA ARG A 58 5.25 -4.51 -9.44
C ARG A 58 4.43 -4.80 -8.18
N LEU A 59 4.96 -5.60 -7.25
CA LEU A 59 4.32 -5.89 -5.97
C LEU A 59 4.15 -4.62 -5.14
N ALA A 60 5.23 -3.86 -4.92
CA ALA A 60 5.18 -2.61 -4.16
C ALA A 60 4.22 -1.58 -4.79
N LEU A 61 4.22 -1.47 -6.12
CA LEU A 61 3.31 -0.57 -6.84
C LEU A 61 1.85 -0.99 -6.69
N SER A 62 1.55 -2.29 -6.86
CA SER A 62 0.19 -2.80 -6.68
C SER A 62 -0.32 -2.60 -5.26
N ALA A 63 0.54 -2.81 -4.26
CA ALA A 63 0.24 -2.55 -2.86
C ALA A 63 -0.03 -1.06 -2.59
N ALA A 64 0.80 -0.16 -3.12
CA ALA A 64 0.61 1.27 -2.96
C ALA A 64 -0.70 1.77 -3.59
N ILE A 65 -1.03 1.29 -4.79
CA ILE A 65 -2.31 1.60 -5.46
C ILE A 65 -3.48 1.13 -4.59
N TYR A 66 -3.42 -0.13 -4.12
CA TYR A 66 -4.47 -0.68 -3.27
C TYR A 66 -4.64 0.14 -1.98
N SER A 67 -3.55 0.55 -1.33
CA SER A 67 -3.62 1.34 -0.10
C SER A 67 -4.34 2.68 -0.30
N VAL A 68 -4.07 3.39 -1.41
CA VAL A 68 -4.80 4.62 -1.75
C VAL A 68 -6.28 4.35 -1.95
N VAL A 69 -6.63 3.33 -2.75
CA VAL A 69 -8.03 2.99 -3.06
C VAL A 69 -8.79 2.58 -1.79
N ALA A 70 -8.19 1.77 -0.94
CA ALA A 70 -8.80 1.32 0.32
C ALA A 70 -9.01 2.48 1.31
N THR A 71 -8.06 3.40 1.42
CA THR A 71 -8.22 4.60 2.25
C THR A 71 -9.36 5.47 1.72
N LEU A 72 -9.40 5.75 0.42
CA LEU A 72 -10.48 6.54 -0.21
C LEU A 72 -11.85 5.86 -0.06
N TRP A 73 -11.92 4.54 -0.17
CA TRP A 73 -13.16 3.78 0.00
C TRP A 73 -13.80 4.03 1.38
N ILE A 74 -12.99 4.01 2.44
CA ILE A 74 -13.48 4.35 3.77
C ILE A 74 -13.96 5.79 3.83
N GLY A 75 -13.15 6.74 3.35
CA GLY A 75 -13.47 8.17 3.45
C GLY A 75 -14.73 8.60 2.68
N VAL A 76 -15.17 7.81 1.69
CA VAL A 76 -16.40 8.07 0.94
C VAL A 76 -17.63 7.40 1.57
N ARG A 77 -17.47 6.28 2.30
CA ARG A 77 -18.59 5.44 2.74
C ARG A 77 -18.89 5.47 4.24
N TYR A 78 -17.97 5.94 5.06
CA TYR A 78 -18.08 5.86 6.52
C TYR A 78 -17.76 7.21 7.15
N ASP A 79 -18.40 7.49 8.28
CA ASP A 79 -18.03 8.62 9.14
C ASP A 79 -16.69 8.32 9.81
N ILE A 80 -15.71 9.17 9.54
CA ILE A 80 -14.32 9.01 9.97
C ILE A 80 -13.74 10.32 10.46
N ASP A 81 -12.76 10.21 11.35
CA ASP A 81 -11.94 11.35 11.76
C ASP A 81 -11.15 11.90 10.57
N LEU A 82 -11.37 13.17 10.25
CA LEU A 82 -10.81 13.82 9.07
C LEU A 82 -9.28 13.91 9.13
N LEU A 83 -8.73 14.23 10.31
CA LEU A 83 -7.28 14.40 10.48
C LEU A 83 -6.56 13.06 10.27
N GLY A 84 -7.03 11.99 10.92
CA GLY A 84 -6.48 10.65 10.77
C GLY A 84 -6.58 10.13 9.34
N PHE A 85 -7.70 10.39 8.66
CA PHE A 85 -7.87 10.05 7.25
C PHE A 85 -6.91 10.79 6.32
N LEU A 86 -6.82 12.12 6.44
CA LEU A 86 -5.93 12.92 5.60
C LEU A 86 -4.47 12.53 5.80
N LEU A 87 -4.05 12.34 7.05
CA LEU A 87 -2.70 11.90 7.37
C LEU A 87 -2.40 10.53 6.72
N ARG A 88 -3.34 9.58 6.81
CA ARG A 88 -3.17 8.26 6.22
C ARG A 88 -3.12 8.31 4.69
N LEU A 89 -4.04 9.06 4.09
CA LEU A 89 -4.10 9.26 2.64
C LEU A 89 -2.80 9.90 2.12
N MET A 90 -2.26 10.88 2.84
CA MET A 90 -0.97 11.51 2.50
C MET A 90 0.15 10.47 2.38
N PHE A 91 0.30 9.58 3.35
CA PHE A 91 1.33 8.53 3.30
C PHE A 91 1.13 7.52 2.16
N ASP A 92 -0.12 7.15 1.87
CA ASP A 92 -0.45 6.23 0.77
C ASP A 92 -0.15 6.87 -0.59
N VAL A 93 -0.54 8.14 -0.78
CA VAL A 93 -0.26 8.90 -2.00
C VAL A 93 1.23 9.14 -2.18
N VAL A 94 1.95 9.53 -1.11
CA VAL A 94 3.40 9.74 -1.18
C VAL A 94 4.13 8.47 -1.61
N LEU A 95 3.77 7.30 -1.06
CA LEU A 95 4.37 6.03 -1.49
C LEU A 95 4.12 5.77 -2.98
N LEU A 96 2.89 5.96 -3.45
CA LEU A 96 2.53 5.75 -4.84
C LEU A 96 3.29 6.71 -5.78
N VAL A 97 3.34 7.99 -5.43
CA VAL A 97 4.04 9.03 -6.18
C VAL A 97 5.53 8.72 -6.26
N LEU A 98 6.17 8.34 -5.14
CA LEU A 98 7.58 7.99 -5.13
C LEU A 98 7.90 6.80 -6.03
N LEU A 99 7.03 5.78 -6.08
CA LEU A 99 7.22 4.63 -6.98
C LEU A 99 7.04 5.00 -8.46
N LEU A 100 6.13 5.91 -8.77
CA LEU A 100 5.85 6.37 -10.13
C LEU A 100 6.76 7.51 -10.61
N HIS A 101 7.51 8.13 -9.69
CA HIS A 101 8.37 9.27 -9.96
C HIS A 101 9.38 8.97 -11.09
N PRO A 102 9.69 9.94 -11.98
CA PRO A 102 10.64 9.73 -13.08
C PRO A 102 11.99 9.17 -12.63
N GLN A 103 12.50 9.64 -11.48
CA GLN A 103 13.75 9.13 -10.90
C GLN A 103 13.67 7.61 -10.59
N SER A 104 12.54 7.13 -10.08
CA SER A 104 12.31 5.70 -9.83
C SER A 104 12.19 4.90 -11.13
N LYS A 105 11.66 5.51 -12.21
CA LYS A 105 11.61 4.88 -13.53
C LYS A 105 12.99 4.75 -14.17
N GLU A 106 13.83 5.77 -14.02
CA GLU A 106 15.20 5.77 -14.54
C GLU A 106 16.07 4.75 -13.81
N TYR A 107 16.02 4.74 -12.47
CA TYR A 107 16.67 3.71 -11.66
C TYR A 107 16.22 2.29 -12.08
N ARG A 108 14.90 2.08 -12.19
CA ARG A 108 14.35 0.79 -12.68
C ARG A 108 14.87 0.42 -14.06
N ARG A 109 14.99 1.38 -14.99
CA ARG A 109 15.43 1.11 -16.36
C ARG A 109 16.87 0.61 -16.41
N ILE A 110 17.73 1.14 -15.54
CA ILE A 110 19.17 0.86 -15.54
C ILE A 110 19.48 -0.40 -14.74
N TRP A 111 18.86 -0.55 -13.57
CA TRP A 111 19.27 -1.54 -12.58
C TRP A 111 18.38 -2.78 -12.55
N PHE A 112 17.11 -2.69 -12.96
CA PHE A 112 16.22 -3.84 -12.82
C PHE A 112 16.33 -4.73 -14.05
N ALA A 113 16.94 -5.91 -13.86
CA ALA A 113 17.05 -6.97 -14.84
C ALA A 113 15.69 -7.66 -15.10
#